data_AF-A0A812USM9-F1
#
_entry.id   AF-A0A812USM9-F1
#
_cell.length_a   1.000
_cell.length_b   1.000
_cell.length_c   1.000
_cell.angle_alpha   90.00
_cell.angle_beta   90.00
_cell.angle_gamma   90.00
#
_symmetry.space_group_name_H-M   'P 1'
#
loop_
_entity.id
_entity.type
_entity.pdbx_description
1 polymer ?
#
loop_
_entity_poly.entity_id
_entity_poly.type
_entity_poly.pdbx_seq_one_letter_code
_entity_poly.pdbx_strand_id
1 'polypeptide(L)'
;MGARHAHPRERVQQGTTQAPGPARQFHGRSSRGFRSRVRACLGLDKRDALPPMHPLAGPLLQRKWASTSRQYGLLLSQAEAGAVPEAVIHQIQLDVARTFPAIPAQHGDWGWPADTAAQDRERCLARALLASECRSAGSSSPSSSKTGLPMLLKIRRSWCGATAADSSSSTPLMRRQSLSLGADGWAVDSMPTLSDPVPTYVQGCSMMAAMCLGFTAGREEEGFWLFIHLLEDVLGPDFFSRQPALLGYHGDRAAAAALVASQSPSLAELMGVQCLGESISALASRCLLSGFVGFLSGPPLVALWEELLQARCADFPRLPLISWLAGLVHHAESQLASALVGLSSDEAVPVFFRTVQQAAKALPNNWRPRVRVSRAQVLELRQISKAAAEKYRSAQETLSLKEMHAKNVSASLDRTCSALLDAMKFAEGVSSASATSGAAAAESSSGKQAANRAFAKG
;
A
#
# COMPACT_ATOMS: atom_id res chain seq x y z
N MET A 1 16.06 41.18 -63.68
CA MET A 1 15.47 42.52 -63.44
C MET A 1 15.03 42.61 -61.99
N GLY A 2 15.43 43.68 -61.28
CA GLY A 2 14.69 44.17 -60.11
C GLY A 2 15.11 43.68 -58.73
N ALA A 3 16.27 44.15 -58.24
CA ALA A 3 16.65 44.16 -56.84
C ALA A 3 15.80 45.13 -56.01
N ARG A 4 15.71 44.92 -54.68
CA ARG A 4 15.63 45.98 -53.66
C ARG A 4 15.95 45.44 -52.26
N HIS A 5 17.14 45.80 -51.78
CA HIS A 5 17.56 45.76 -50.39
C HIS A 5 16.96 46.93 -49.61
N ALA A 6 16.67 46.73 -48.33
CA ALA A 6 16.41 47.79 -47.36
C ALA A 6 17.20 47.54 -46.07
N HIS A 7 18.11 48.47 -45.77
CA HIS A 7 18.86 48.58 -44.51
C HIS A 7 18.01 49.26 -43.41
N PRO A 8 18.17 48.89 -42.13
CA PRO A 8 17.74 49.73 -41.02
C PRO A 8 18.88 50.62 -40.50
N ARG A 9 18.52 51.88 -40.25
CA ARG A 9 19.37 52.97 -39.74
C ARG A 9 19.67 52.82 -38.25
N GLU A 10 20.93 53.04 -37.91
CA GLU A 10 21.41 53.32 -36.55
C GLU A 10 20.81 54.64 -36.01
N ARG A 11 20.36 54.61 -34.76
CA ARG A 11 19.98 55.82 -34.01
C ARG A 11 20.86 55.92 -32.77
N VAL A 12 21.82 56.82 -32.85
CA VAL A 12 22.65 57.30 -31.75
C VAL A 12 21.76 58.02 -30.73
N GLN A 13 21.70 57.53 -29.50
CA GLN A 13 21.09 58.24 -28.37
C GLN A 13 22.18 58.93 -27.55
N GLN A 14 22.01 60.25 -27.41
CA GLN A 14 22.82 61.14 -26.59
C GLN A 14 22.48 60.94 -25.11
N GLY A 15 23.49 60.63 -24.29
CA GLY A 15 23.38 60.58 -22.84
C GLY A 15 23.37 62.00 -22.25
N THR A 16 22.27 62.34 -21.58
CA THR A 16 22.11 63.56 -20.78
C THR A 16 22.38 63.24 -19.32
N THR A 17 23.33 63.98 -18.75
CA THR A 17 23.73 63.96 -17.35
C THR A 17 22.57 64.45 -16.45
N GLN A 18 22.04 63.59 -15.58
CA GLN A 18 21.07 63.98 -14.55
C GLN A 18 21.75 64.15 -13.19
N ALA A 19 21.46 65.29 -12.56
CA ALA A 19 21.84 65.68 -11.21
C ALA A 19 21.08 64.89 -10.12
N PRO A 20 21.64 64.75 -8.91
CA PRO A 20 21.03 64.00 -7.82
C PRO A 20 19.85 64.77 -7.19
N GLY A 21 18.65 64.18 -7.28
CA GLY A 21 17.44 64.63 -6.59
C GLY A 21 17.31 64.05 -5.17
N PRO A 22 16.51 64.69 -4.30
CA PRO A 22 16.53 64.48 -2.86
C PRO A 22 15.83 63.18 -2.42
N ALA A 23 16.25 62.70 -1.25
CA ALA A 23 15.76 61.52 -0.56
C ALA A 23 14.23 61.44 -0.49
N ARG A 24 13.65 60.48 -1.22
CA ARG A 24 12.24 60.11 -1.09
C ARG A 24 12.05 59.24 0.14
N GLN A 25 11.23 59.73 1.06
CA GLN A 25 10.64 58.99 2.17
C GLN A 25 9.92 57.73 1.64
N PHE A 26 10.33 56.57 2.14
CA PHE A 26 9.65 55.29 1.89
C PHE A 26 8.30 55.29 2.64
N HIS A 27 7.23 55.73 1.97
CA HIS A 27 5.88 55.38 2.38
C HIS A 27 5.64 53.88 2.13
N GLY A 28 5.15 53.21 3.16
CA GLY A 28 4.91 51.77 3.21
C GLY A 28 4.15 51.26 2.00
N ARG A 29 4.87 50.62 1.08
CA ARG A 29 4.27 49.85 -0.02
C ARG A 29 3.51 48.69 0.60
N SER A 30 2.18 48.80 0.52
CA SER A 30 1.22 47.75 0.86
C SER A 30 1.71 46.38 0.37
N SER A 31 1.88 45.46 1.31
CA SER A 31 2.29 44.06 1.10
C SER A 31 1.36 43.28 0.16
N ARG A 32 0.20 43.84 -0.20
CA ARG A 32 -0.72 43.29 -1.20
C ARG A 32 -0.14 43.29 -2.62
N GLY A 33 0.62 44.31 -3.00
CA GLY A 33 1.16 44.44 -4.37
C GLY A 33 2.35 43.54 -4.69
N PHE A 34 3.05 43.04 -3.65
CA PHE A 34 4.13 42.06 -3.82
C PHE A 34 3.57 40.64 -3.93
N ARG A 35 2.57 40.29 -3.12
CA ARG A 35 1.89 38.99 -3.21
C ARG A 35 1.20 38.77 -4.55
N SER A 36 0.59 39.80 -5.16
CA SER A 36 -0.03 39.65 -6.49
C SER A 36 1.01 39.50 -7.60
N ARG A 37 2.14 40.22 -7.54
CA ARG A 37 3.21 40.08 -8.53
C ARG A 37 3.95 38.75 -8.45
N VAL A 38 4.20 38.25 -7.24
CA VAL A 38 4.79 36.91 -7.06
C VAL A 38 3.81 35.83 -7.54
N ARG A 39 2.49 35.99 -7.34
CA ARG A 39 1.48 35.07 -7.91
C ARG A 39 1.44 35.10 -9.44
N ALA A 40 1.47 36.29 -10.03
CA ALA A 40 1.49 36.46 -11.49
C ALA A 40 2.74 35.82 -12.11
N CYS A 41 3.92 36.02 -11.50
CA CYS A 41 5.18 35.41 -11.97
C CYS A 41 5.23 33.88 -11.80
N LEU A 42 4.45 33.32 -10.87
CA LEU A 42 4.31 31.86 -10.67
C LEU A 42 3.16 31.24 -11.48
N GLY A 43 2.47 32.00 -12.33
CA GLY A 43 1.33 31.52 -13.11
C GLY A 43 0.08 31.20 -12.26
N LEU A 44 0.01 31.69 -11.02
CA LEU A 44 -1.09 31.43 -10.09
C LEU A 44 -2.36 32.23 -10.41
N ASP A 45 -2.30 33.19 -11.34
CA ASP A 45 -3.48 33.93 -11.84
C ASP A 45 -4.41 33.04 -12.69
N LYS A 46 -3.97 31.84 -13.12
CA LYS A 46 -4.84 30.84 -13.75
C LYS A 46 -5.76 30.10 -12.77
N ARG A 47 -5.63 30.30 -11.45
CA ARG A 47 -6.51 29.66 -10.45
C ARG A 47 -7.97 30.09 -10.57
N ASP A 48 -8.23 31.26 -11.16
CA ASP A 48 -9.57 31.80 -11.41
C ASP A 48 -10.22 31.21 -12.68
N ALA A 49 -9.48 30.43 -13.48
CA ALA A 49 -9.98 29.76 -14.67
C ALA A 49 -10.28 28.26 -14.45
N LEU A 50 -9.99 27.72 -13.26
CA LEU A 50 -10.33 26.34 -12.95
C LEU A 50 -11.83 26.20 -12.67
N PRO A 51 -12.47 25.09 -13.09
CA PRO A 51 -13.86 24.81 -12.75
C PRO A 51 -14.13 24.89 -11.24
N PRO A 52 -15.39 25.14 -10.83
CA PRO A 52 -15.77 25.01 -9.43
C PRO A 52 -15.49 23.59 -8.94
N MET A 53 -15.07 23.46 -7.68
CA MET A 53 -14.95 22.15 -7.04
C MET A 53 -16.34 21.54 -6.82
N HIS A 54 -16.39 20.22 -6.66
CA HIS A 54 -17.60 19.54 -6.26
C HIS A 54 -18.14 20.13 -4.93
N PRO A 55 -19.47 20.32 -4.76
CA PRO A 55 -20.05 21.00 -3.60
C PRO A 55 -19.65 20.41 -2.22
N LEU A 56 -19.38 19.10 -2.19
CA LEU A 56 -18.93 18.40 -0.97
C LEU A 56 -17.48 18.69 -0.59
N ALA A 57 -16.61 18.98 -1.55
CA ALA A 57 -15.18 19.10 -1.30
C ALA A 57 -14.87 20.30 -0.39
N GLY A 58 -15.48 21.47 -0.65
CA GLY A 58 -15.23 22.70 0.11
C GLY A 58 -15.40 22.55 1.63
N PRO A 59 -16.58 22.11 2.13
CA PRO A 59 -16.80 21.91 3.56
C PRO A 59 -15.88 20.85 4.21
N LEU A 60 -15.52 19.79 3.48
CA LEU A 60 -14.59 18.75 3.96
C LEU A 60 -13.18 19.31 4.12
N LEU A 61 -12.72 20.09 3.14
CA LEU A 61 -11.41 20.74 3.15
C LEU A 61 -11.30 21.75 4.29
N GLN A 62 -12.33 22.57 4.50
CA GLN A 62 -12.35 23.51 5.63
C GLN A 62 -12.21 22.78 6.98
N ARG A 63 -12.92 21.67 7.17
CA ARG A 63 -12.77 20.84 8.37
C ARG A 63 -11.37 20.25 8.49
N LYS A 64 -10.79 19.76 7.39
CA LYS A 64 -9.46 19.14 7.42
C LYS A 64 -8.33 20.14 7.66
N TRP A 65 -8.43 21.34 7.10
CA TRP A 65 -7.50 22.43 7.37
C TRP A 65 -7.59 22.93 8.80
N ALA A 66 -8.78 22.98 9.38
CA ALA A 66 -8.94 23.37 10.79
C ALA A 66 -8.24 22.41 11.76
N SER A 67 -8.13 21.11 11.41
CA SER A 67 -7.50 20.10 12.26
C SER A 67 -6.01 19.86 11.97
N THR A 68 -5.45 20.46 10.91
CA THR A 68 -4.09 20.15 10.46
C THR A 68 -3.17 21.37 10.48
N SER A 69 -2.02 21.24 11.14
CA SER A 69 -0.98 22.29 11.19
C SER A 69 0.08 22.18 10.08
N ARG A 70 0.19 21.01 9.42
CA ARG A 70 1.19 20.77 8.37
C ARG A 70 0.77 21.44 7.06
N GLN A 71 1.73 22.00 6.35
CA GLN A 71 1.52 22.60 5.03
C GLN A 71 1.87 21.57 3.94
N TYR A 72 1.05 21.50 2.89
CA TYR A 72 1.27 20.59 1.77
C TYR A 72 2.64 20.81 1.11
N GLY A 73 3.01 22.07 0.86
CA GLY A 73 4.30 22.41 0.25
C GLY A 73 5.51 21.91 1.06
N LEU A 74 5.42 21.88 2.39
CA LEU A 74 6.50 21.35 3.23
C LEU A 74 6.63 19.83 3.06
N LEU A 75 5.53 19.09 3.11
CA LEU A 75 5.52 17.63 2.92
C LEU A 75 6.10 17.25 1.55
N LEU A 76 5.75 18.02 0.53
CA LEU A 76 6.23 17.79 -0.82
C LEU A 76 7.72 18.09 -0.96
N SER A 77 8.20 19.19 -0.38
CA SER A 77 9.65 19.50 -0.36
C SER A 77 10.46 18.42 0.36
N GLN A 78 9.90 17.83 1.43
CA GLN A 78 10.53 16.71 2.15
C GLN A 78 10.55 15.45 1.30
N ALA A 79 9.45 15.13 0.60
CA ALA A 79 9.39 14.00 -0.31
C ALA A 79 10.41 14.14 -1.46
N GLU A 80 10.52 15.33 -2.06
CA GLU A 80 11.51 15.65 -3.10
C GLU A 80 12.95 15.63 -2.57
N ALA A 81 13.17 15.92 -1.29
CA ALA A 81 14.46 15.81 -0.63
C ALA A 81 14.85 14.36 -0.24
N GLY A 82 14.09 13.36 -0.70
CA GLY A 82 14.40 11.94 -0.49
C GLY A 82 13.81 11.33 0.78
N ALA A 83 12.79 11.94 1.39
CA ALA A 83 12.11 11.35 2.56
C ALA A 83 11.26 10.10 2.22
N VAL A 84 10.99 9.86 0.94
CA VAL A 84 10.23 8.69 0.45
C VAL A 84 11.22 7.71 -0.19
N PRO A 85 11.20 6.40 0.17
CA PRO A 85 12.08 5.40 -0.44
C PRO A 85 11.91 5.31 -1.96
N GLU A 86 13.01 5.13 -2.70
CA GLU A 86 13.01 5.09 -4.17
C GLU A 86 12.07 4.01 -4.75
N ALA A 87 12.02 2.84 -4.12
CA ALA A 87 11.10 1.77 -4.50
C ALA A 87 9.62 2.20 -4.44
N VAL A 88 9.25 3.01 -3.44
CA VAL A 88 7.90 3.58 -3.32
C VAL A 88 7.63 4.59 -4.42
N ILE A 89 8.61 5.46 -4.72
CA ILE A 89 8.50 6.45 -5.80
C ILE A 89 8.25 5.75 -7.14
N HIS A 90 9.04 4.72 -7.45
CA HIS A 90 8.88 3.93 -8.68
C HIS A 90 7.51 3.25 -8.76
N GLN A 91 7.05 2.64 -7.67
CA GLN A 91 5.71 2.03 -7.63
C GLN A 91 4.59 3.06 -7.83
N ILE A 92 4.70 4.24 -7.23
CA ILE A 92 3.75 5.35 -7.45
C ILE A 92 3.71 5.75 -8.92
N GLN A 93 4.87 5.89 -9.57
CA GLN A 93 4.94 6.25 -10.99
C GLN A 93 4.25 5.22 -11.88
N LEU A 94 4.51 3.93 -11.65
CA LEU A 94 3.85 2.83 -12.38
C LEU A 94 2.33 2.85 -12.21
N ASP A 95 1.85 3.07 -10.99
CA ASP A 95 0.42 3.09 -10.72
C ASP A 95 -0.27 4.35 -11.24
N VAL A 96 0.40 5.50 -11.20
CA VAL A 96 -0.10 6.77 -11.76
C VAL A 96 -0.38 6.63 -13.25
N ALA A 97 0.57 6.05 -14.01
CA ALA A 97 0.41 5.80 -15.44
C ALA A 97 -0.79 4.88 -15.75
N ARG A 98 -1.07 3.90 -14.87
CA ARG A 98 -2.22 2.98 -15.01
C ARG A 98 -3.55 3.59 -14.55
N THR A 99 -3.52 4.68 -13.78
CA THR A 99 -4.69 5.22 -13.10
C THR A 99 -5.61 5.98 -14.05
N PHE A 100 -5.09 6.89 -14.88
CA PHE A 100 -5.93 7.72 -15.75
C PHE A 100 -6.74 6.96 -16.80
N PRO A 101 -6.23 5.88 -17.42
CA PRO A 101 -7.05 5.04 -18.30
C PRO A 101 -8.23 4.35 -17.61
N ALA A 102 -8.15 4.14 -16.28
CA ALA A 102 -9.20 3.49 -15.50
C ALA A 102 -10.26 4.47 -14.96
N ILE A 103 -9.98 5.76 -15.00
CA ILE A 103 -10.88 6.80 -14.52
C ILE A 103 -11.92 7.11 -15.62
N PRO A 104 -13.23 7.10 -15.32
CA PRO A 104 -14.25 7.49 -16.28
C PRO A 104 -13.94 8.88 -16.87
N ALA A 105 -14.27 9.09 -18.13
CA ALA A 105 -14.23 10.43 -18.72
C ALA A 105 -15.08 11.41 -17.88
N GLN A 106 -14.78 12.71 -17.96
CA GLN A 106 -15.48 13.73 -17.17
C GLN A 106 -17.00 13.60 -17.34
N HIS A 107 -17.73 13.72 -16.24
CA HIS A 107 -19.18 13.69 -16.23
C HIS A 107 -19.71 14.75 -15.26
N GLY A 108 -20.41 15.76 -15.79
CA GLY A 108 -21.02 16.81 -14.98
C GLY A 108 -20.00 17.66 -14.21
N ASP A 109 -20.25 17.89 -12.92
CA ASP A 109 -19.45 18.75 -12.03
C ASP A 109 -18.18 18.07 -11.48
N TRP A 110 -17.83 16.88 -11.99
CA TRP A 110 -16.66 16.13 -11.57
C TRP A 110 -15.70 15.92 -12.74
N GLY A 111 -14.41 16.15 -12.46
CA GLY A 111 -13.36 15.83 -13.41
C GLY A 111 -12.22 16.84 -13.44
N TRP A 112 -11.20 16.52 -14.23
CA TRP A 112 -10.09 17.42 -14.54
C TRP A 112 -10.54 18.49 -15.53
N PRO A 113 -9.90 19.66 -15.64
CA PRO A 113 -10.14 20.55 -16.78
C PRO A 113 -9.76 19.84 -18.09
N ALA A 114 -10.60 19.93 -19.13
CA ALA A 114 -10.38 19.28 -20.42
C ALA A 114 -9.04 19.64 -21.08
N ASP A 115 -8.58 20.87 -20.86
CA ASP A 115 -7.35 21.40 -21.45
C ASP A 115 -6.08 21.02 -20.67
N THR A 116 -6.21 20.25 -19.57
CA THR A 116 -5.05 19.85 -18.76
C THR A 116 -4.29 18.75 -19.50
N ALA A 117 -3.03 19.01 -19.84
CA ALA A 117 -2.17 18.00 -20.46
C ALA A 117 -2.11 16.74 -19.59
N ALA A 118 -2.10 15.55 -20.22
CA ALA A 118 -2.02 14.28 -19.49
C ALA A 118 -0.84 14.23 -18.51
N GLN A 119 0.32 14.73 -18.95
CA GLN A 119 1.54 14.81 -18.14
C GLN A 119 1.36 15.68 -16.89
N ASP A 120 0.61 16.78 -16.97
CA ASP A 120 0.37 17.64 -15.81
C ASP A 120 -0.51 16.93 -14.77
N ARG A 121 -1.53 16.16 -15.21
CA ARG A 121 -2.40 15.39 -14.32
C ARG A 121 -1.65 14.28 -13.60
N GLU A 122 -0.82 13.54 -14.33
CA GLU A 122 0.05 12.50 -13.77
C GLU A 122 1.03 13.07 -12.76
N ARG A 123 1.65 14.21 -13.09
CA ARG A 123 2.56 14.91 -12.18
C ARG A 123 1.85 15.35 -10.90
N CYS A 124 0.66 15.95 -10.99
CA CYS A 124 -0.12 16.36 -9.82
C CYS A 124 -0.46 15.16 -8.92
N LEU A 125 -0.91 14.06 -9.52
CA LEU A 125 -1.27 12.84 -8.78
C LEU A 125 -0.04 12.24 -8.08
N ALA A 126 1.08 12.11 -8.78
CA ALA A 126 2.32 11.60 -8.19
C ALA A 126 2.78 12.44 -7.00
N ARG A 127 2.76 13.78 -7.13
CA ARG A 127 3.12 14.71 -6.04
C ARG A 127 2.21 14.56 -4.82
N ALA A 128 0.89 14.44 -5.04
CA ALA A 128 -0.06 14.23 -3.95
C ALA A 128 0.20 12.91 -3.20
N LEU A 129 0.48 11.82 -3.93
CA LEU A 129 0.81 10.52 -3.32
C LEU A 129 2.13 10.57 -2.55
N LEU A 130 3.18 11.18 -3.12
CA LEU A 130 4.47 11.35 -2.44
C LEU A 130 4.36 12.16 -1.14
N ALA A 131 3.58 13.24 -1.15
CA ALA A 131 3.32 14.02 0.05
C ALA A 131 2.56 13.20 1.13
N SER A 132 1.68 12.30 0.71
CA SER A 132 0.95 11.40 1.62
C SER A 132 1.88 10.37 2.28
N GLU A 133 2.78 9.78 1.50
CA GLU A 133 3.79 8.86 2.01
C GLU A 133 4.73 9.55 3.00
N CYS A 134 5.21 10.75 2.65
CA CYS A 134 6.06 11.56 3.53
C CYS A 134 5.34 11.90 4.85
N ARG A 135 4.05 12.27 4.79
CA ARG A 135 3.23 12.53 5.99
C ARG A 135 3.18 11.30 6.89
N SER A 136 2.94 10.14 6.31
CA SER A 136 2.79 8.87 7.02
C SER A 136 4.10 8.45 7.68
N ALA A 137 5.24 8.61 7.01
CA ALA A 137 6.57 8.35 7.59
C ALA A 137 6.88 9.24 8.80
N GLY A 138 6.46 10.51 8.77
CA GLY A 138 6.66 11.43 9.89
C GLY A 138 5.76 11.17 11.11
N SER A 139 4.74 10.32 10.99
CA SER A 139 3.87 9.93 12.12
C SER A 139 4.43 8.75 12.92
N SER A 140 5.25 7.92 12.27
CA SER A 140 5.90 6.75 12.87
C SER A 140 7.19 7.08 13.62
N SER A 141 7.58 8.35 13.71
CA SER A 141 8.76 8.72 14.49
C SER A 141 8.50 8.37 15.96
N PRO A 142 9.24 7.41 16.54
CA PRO A 142 9.06 7.06 17.93
C PRO A 142 9.40 8.30 18.73
N SER A 143 8.39 8.90 19.38
CA SER A 143 8.59 9.97 20.35
C SER A 143 9.76 9.55 21.23
N SER A 144 10.84 10.33 21.20
CA SER A 144 12.08 10.02 21.88
C SER A 144 11.78 9.70 23.35
N SER A 145 11.84 8.42 23.71
CA SER A 145 12.12 8.00 25.07
C SER A 145 13.58 8.37 25.36
N LYS A 146 13.83 9.67 25.55
CA LYS A 146 14.96 10.10 26.36
C LYS A 146 14.64 9.59 27.78
N THR A 147 15.51 8.72 28.28
CA THR A 147 15.54 8.09 29.62
C THR A 147 14.68 6.85 29.82
N GLY A 148 15.35 5.68 29.79
CA GLY A 148 14.80 4.38 30.16
C GLY A 148 15.80 3.26 29.84
N LEU A 149 16.74 3.02 30.77
CA LEU A 149 17.77 1.99 30.78
C LEU A 149 17.26 0.56 30.48
N PRO A 150 18.15 -0.39 30.09
CA PRO A 150 17.76 -1.73 29.71
C PRO A 150 17.49 -2.59 30.94
N MET A 151 16.25 -3.08 31.08
CA MET A 151 15.93 -4.11 32.07
C MET A 151 15.85 -5.47 31.37
N LEU A 152 16.98 -6.17 31.37
CA LEU A 152 17.02 -7.63 31.43
C LEU A 152 16.22 -8.09 32.66
N LEU A 153 15.25 -8.99 32.50
CA LEU A 153 14.99 -10.09 33.45
C LEU A 153 13.89 -11.06 32.96
N LYS A 154 14.32 -12.33 32.82
CA LYS A 154 13.67 -13.59 33.24
C LYS A 154 12.14 -13.61 33.34
N ILE A 155 11.50 -14.43 32.50
CA ILE A 155 10.34 -15.21 32.93
C ILE A 155 10.64 -16.70 32.76
N ARG A 156 10.41 -17.39 33.87
CA ARG A 156 10.72 -18.78 34.20
C ARG A 156 9.49 -19.64 33.86
N ARG A 157 9.76 -20.88 33.44
CA ARG A 157 8.79 -21.97 33.26
C ARG A 157 7.79 -22.08 34.41
N SER A 158 6.52 -22.30 34.08
CA SER A 158 5.63 -23.23 34.76
C SER A 158 4.35 -23.35 33.94
N TRP A 159 4.04 -24.54 33.43
CA TRP A 159 2.72 -25.15 33.46
C TRP A 159 2.90 -26.61 33.02
N CYS A 160 2.79 -27.52 33.99
CA CYS A 160 2.73 -28.97 33.85
C CYS A 160 1.34 -29.44 34.28
N GLY A 161 0.85 -30.49 33.62
CA GLY A 161 -0.22 -31.40 34.09
C GLY A 161 -1.54 -31.22 33.34
N ALA A 162 -1.87 -32.06 32.34
CA ALA A 162 -2.42 -33.43 32.44
C ALA A 162 -3.96 -33.42 32.69
N THR A 163 -4.85 -34.19 32.05
CA THR A 163 -4.78 -35.35 31.13
C THR A 163 -6.21 -35.70 30.66
N ALA A 164 -6.31 -36.30 29.45
CA ALA A 164 -7.30 -37.32 29.00
C ALA A 164 -8.80 -36.91 28.89
N ALA A 165 -9.66 -37.46 28.02
CA ALA A 165 -9.61 -38.69 27.22
C ALA A 165 -10.50 -38.63 25.95
N ASP A 166 -10.01 -39.23 24.87
CA ASP A 166 -10.65 -40.03 23.79
C ASP A 166 -12.13 -39.81 23.38
N SER A 167 -12.34 -39.61 22.07
CA SER A 167 -13.02 -40.64 21.24
C SER A 167 -12.77 -40.43 19.74
N SER A 168 -12.50 -41.57 19.12
CA SER A 168 -12.12 -41.82 17.73
C SER A 168 -13.20 -41.49 16.69
N SER A 169 -12.82 -40.85 15.59
CA SER A 169 -13.39 -41.17 14.29
C SER A 169 -12.39 -40.90 13.16
N SER A 170 -12.11 -41.94 12.41
CA SER A 170 -11.33 -42.03 11.18
C SER A 170 -11.54 -40.87 10.19
N THR A 171 -10.46 -40.15 9.87
CA THR A 171 -10.36 -39.28 8.69
C THR A 171 -9.43 -39.91 7.66
N PRO A 172 -9.83 -40.06 6.39
CA PRO A 172 -8.92 -40.50 5.35
C PRO A 172 -7.94 -39.38 4.98
N LEU A 173 -6.70 -39.77 4.71
CA LEU A 173 -5.61 -38.95 4.19
C LEU A 173 -6.07 -38.18 2.93
N MET A 174 -6.43 -36.90 3.10
CA MET A 174 -6.49 -35.97 1.99
C MET A 174 -5.08 -35.52 1.62
N ARG A 175 -4.68 -35.98 0.44
CA ARG A 175 -3.57 -35.51 -0.37
C ARG A 175 -3.65 -33.99 -0.48
N ARG A 176 -2.74 -33.26 0.17
CA ARG A 176 -2.51 -31.82 -0.08
C ARG A 176 -2.02 -31.66 -1.51
N GLN A 177 -2.94 -31.42 -2.43
CA GLN A 177 -2.60 -30.74 -3.67
C GLN A 177 -2.69 -29.24 -3.39
N SER A 178 -1.53 -28.62 -3.34
CA SER A 178 -1.37 -27.17 -3.40
C SER A 178 -1.91 -26.70 -4.74
N LEU A 179 -3.17 -26.25 -4.76
CA LEU A 179 -3.74 -25.55 -5.91
C LEU A 179 -3.09 -24.17 -6.00
N SER A 180 -2.10 -24.08 -6.88
CA SER A 180 -1.55 -22.83 -7.37
C SER A 180 -2.61 -22.15 -8.25
N LEU A 181 -3.47 -21.33 -7.65
CA LEU A 181 -4.17 -20.29 -8.41
C LEU A 181 -3.13 -19.28 -8.90
N GLY A 182 -3.21 -18.94 -10.18
CA GLY A 182 -2.26 -18.10 -10.92
C GLY A 182 -1.85 -16.86 -10.16
N ALA A 183 -0.68 -16.96 -9.54
CA ALA A 183 0.12 -15.85 -9.11
C ALA A 183 0.83 -15.31 -10.35
N ASP A 184 0.26 -14.28 -10.96
CA ASP A 184 1.06 -13.37 -11.76
C ASP A 184 2.03 -12.65 -10.80
N GLY A 185 3.21 -13.24 -10.64
CA GLY A 185 4.49 -12.59 -10.37
C GLY A 185 4.56 -11.58 -9.23
N TRP A 186 4.33 -12.00 -7.99
CA TRP A 186 5.03 -11.38 -6.86
C TRP A 186 6.37 -12.10 -6.71
N ALA A 187 7.40 -11.57 -7.38
CA ALA A 187 8.74 -12.12 -7.33
C ALA A 187 9.22 -12.22 -5.86
N VAL A 188 9.52 -13.44 -5.42
CA VAL A 188 10.17 -13.76 -4.15
C VAL A 188 11.69 -13.60 -4.34
N ASP A 189 12.13 -12.44 -4.82
CA ASP A 189 13.55 -12.10 -4.88
C ASP A 189 13.78 -10.93 -3.92
N SER A 190 14.58 -11.22 -2.88
CA SER A 190 14.97 -10.32 -1.79
C SER A 190 13.85 -9.94 -0.83
N MET A 191 13.56 -10.83 0.15
CA MET A 191 12.84 -10.45 1.36
C MET A 191 13.62 -9.33 2.07
N PRO A 192 13.03 -8.12 2.22
CA PRO A 192 13.66 -7.03 2.95
C PRO A 192 14.04 -7.52 4.35
N THR A 193 15.19 -7.06 4.84
CA THR A 193 15.55 -7.31 6.24
C THR A 193 14.47 -6.67 7.13
N LEU A 194 14.20 -7.23 8.31
CA LEU A 194 13.15 -6.74 9.24
C LEU A 194 13.31 -5.25 9.63
N SER A 195 14.44 -4.63 9.27
CA SER A 195 14.80 -3.23 9.47
C SER A 195 14.48 -2.29 8.30
N ASP A 196 14.20 -2.81 7.10
CA ASP A 196 13.91 -1.94 5.97
C ASP A 196 12.47 -1.39 6.10
N PRO A 197 12.27 -0.07 6.02
CA PRO A 197 10.95 0.52 6.10
C PRO A 197 10.11 0.01 4.92
N VAL A 198 9.25 -0.97 5.20
CA VAL A 198 8.35 -1.56 4.21
C VAL A 198 7.55 -0.42 3.54
N PRO A 199 7.52 -0.37 2.20
CA PRO A 199 6.71 0.58 1.43
C PRO A 199 5.31 0.75 2.01
N THR A 200 4.87 2.00 2.14
CA THR A 200 3.63 2.34 2.84
C THR A 200 2.47 2.55 1.90
N TYR A 201 2.82 2.87 0.66
CA TYR A 201 1.94 2.95 -0.49
C TYR A 201 1.33 1.58 -0.81
N VAL A 202 0.00 1.53 -0.81
CA VAL A 202 -0.80 0.36 -1.19
C VAL A 202 -1.37 0.58 -2.59
N GLN A 203 -1.31 -0.46 -3.42
CA GLN A 203 -1.93 -0.44 -4.74
C GLN A 203 -3.43 -0.13 -4.64
N GLY A 204 -3.91 0.81 -5.45
CA GLY A 204 -5.28 1.32 -5.41
C GLY A 204 -5.40 2.73 -4.80
N CYS A 205 -4.44 3.14 -3.97
CA CYS A 205 -4.37 4.51 -3.44
C CYS A 205 -4.30 5.56 -4.54
N SER A 206 -3.58 5.30 -5.64
CA SER A 206 -3.53 6.22 -6.78
C SER A 206 -4.90 6.51 -7.38
N MET A 207 -5.76 5.49 -7.48
CA MET A 207 -7.12 5.64 -8.01
C MET A 207 -7.99 6.48 -7.08
N MET A 208 -7.90 6.25 -5.76
CA MET A 208 -8.61 7.05 -4.77
C MET A 208 -8.14 8.51 -4.73
N ALA A 209 -6.83 8.74 -4.79
CA ALA A 209 -6.26 10.08 -4.84
C ALA A 209 -6.67 10.82 -6.12
N ALA A 210 -6.72 10.12 -7.25
CA ALA A 210 -7.16 10.70 -8.52
C ALA A 210 -8.66 11.05 -8.52
N MET A 211 -9.51 10.26 -7.85
CA MET A 211 -10.89 10.64 -7.61
C MET A 211 -10.99 11.91 -6.78
N CYS A 212 -10.21 12.03 -5.70
CA CYS A 212 -10.17 13.24 -4.87
C CYS A 212 -9.76 14.47 -5.69
N LEU A 213 -8.74 14.34 -6.56
CA LEU A 213 -8.35 15.40 -7.48
C LEU A 213 -9.47 15.76 -8.47
N GLY A 214 -10.24 14.79 -8.96
CA GLY A 214 -11.42 15.05 -9.77
C GLY A 214 -12.52 15.82 -9.02
N PHE A 215 -12.75 15.53 -7.74
CA PHE A 215 -13.69 16.26 -6.88
C PHE A 215 -13.22 17.70 -6.59
N THR A 216 -11.92 17.98 -6.69
CA THR A 216 -11.35 19.31 -6.49
C THR A 216 -11.03 20.02 -7.81
N ALA A 217 -11.56 19.55 -8.93
CA ALA A 217 -11.33 20.12 -10.27
C ALA A 217 -9.84 20.22 -10.64
N GLY A 218 -9.03 19.23 -10.24
CA GLY A 218 -7.60 19.16 -10.50
C GLY A 218 -6.73 20.05 -9.61
N ARG A 219 -7.31 20.70 -8.59
CA ARG A 219 -6.54 21.51 -7.63
C ARG A 219 -5.71 20.57 -6.74
N GLU A 220 -4.40 20.54 -6.97
CA GLU A 220 -3.45 19.57 -6.38
C GLU A 220 -3.49 19.55 -4.85
N GLU A 221 -3.35 20.71 -4.19
CA GLU A 221 -3.30 20.80 -2.73
C GLU A 221 -4.64 20.42 -2.09
N GLU A 222 -5.75 20.94 -2.62
CA GLU A 222 -7.09 20.58 -2.20
C GLU A 222 -7.35 19.08 -2.41
N GLY A 223 -6.95 18.52 -3.55
CA GLY A 223 -7.11 17.09 -3.84
C GLY A 223 -6.32 16.23 -2.86
N PHE A 224 -5.10 16.64 -2.52
CA PHE A 224 -4.30 16.02 -1.46
C PHE A 224 -5.03 16.04 -0.11
N TRP A 225 -5.54 17.19 0.33
CA TRP A 225 -6.20 17.28 1.63
C TRP A 225 -7.51 16.50 1.69
N LEU A 226 -8.28 16.45 0.59
CA LEU A 226 -9.45 15.59 0.48
C LEU A 226 -9.07 14.10 0.53
N PHE A 227 -7.94 13.73 -0.07
CA PHE A 227 -7.40 12.37 0.02
C PHE A 227 -6.97 12.02 1.45
N ILE A 228 -6.28 12.91 2.17
CA ILE A 228 -5.94 12.69 3.58
C ILE A 228 -7.20 12.58 4.44
N HIS A 229 -8.24 13.39 4.16
CA HIS A 229 -9.53 13.24 4.84
C HIS A 229 -10.15 11.86 4.62
N LEU A 230 -10.15 11.37 3.36
CA LEU A 230 -10.61 10.02 3.04
C LEU A 230 -9.82 8.96 3.83
N LEU A 231 -8.49 9.02 3.83
CA LEU A 231 -7.66 8.02 4.51
C LEU A 231 -7.82 8.04 6.03
N GLU A 232 -7.75 9.21 6.66
CA GLU A 232 -7.68 9.33 8.12
C GLU A 232 -9.07 9.35 8.77
N ASP A 233 -10.05 10.02 8.17
CA ASP A 233 -11.33 10.31 8.82
C ASP A 233 -12.47 9.40 8.33
N VAL A 234 -12.40 8.90 7.09
CA VAL A 234 -13.43 8.01 6.52
C VAL A 234 -12.98 6.56 6.59
N LEU A 235 -11.82 6.24 6.02
CA LEU A 235 -11.29 4.87 6.02
C LEU A 235 -10.70 4.51 7.39
N GLY A 236 -10.04 5.47 8.04
CA GLY A 236 -9.39 5.27 9.32
C GLY A 236 -8.00 4.62 9.20
N PRO A 237 -7.17 4.76 10.24
CA PRO A 237 -5.75 4.38 10.21
C PRO A 237 -5.53 2.88 10.02
N ASP A 238 -6.49 2.05 10.42
CA ASP A 238 -6.38 0.60 10.30
C ASP A 238 -6.60 0.10 8.88
N PHE A 239 -7.30 0.85 8.01
CA PHE A 239 -7.72 0.33 6.71
C PHE A 239 -6.55 -0.04 5.80
N PHE A 240 -5.57 0.86 5.69
CA PHE A 240 -4.30 0.64 5.01
C PHE A 240 -3.14 0.46 6.00
N SER A 241 -3.40 -0.14 7.17
CA SER A 241 -2.35 -0.37 8.17
C SER A 241 -1.21 -1.22 7.61
N ARG A 242 0.00 -1.00 8.11
CA ARG A 242 1.20 -1.75 7.70
C ARG A 242 1.38 -3.03 8.48
N GLN A 243 1.07 -2.98 9.77
CA GLN A 243 1.31 -4.07 10.72
C GLN A 243 0.15 -4.14 11.71
N PRO A 244 -0.72 -5.16 11.59
CA PRO A 244 -0.92 -6.07 10.46
C PRO A 244 -1.17 -5.36 9.13
N ALA A 245 -0.85 -5.96 7.99
CA ALA A 245 -1.09 -5.33 6.69
C ALA A 245 -2.61 -5.31 6.38
N LEU A 246 -3.15 -4.16 5.99
CA LEU A 246 -4.55 -4.02 5.58
C LEU A 246 -5.57 -4.51 6.62
N LEU A 247 -5.31 -4.27 7.91
CA LEU A 247 -6.08 -4.81 9.03
C LEU A 247 -7.58 -4.46 8.92
N GLY A 248 -7.87 -3.17 8.76
CA GLY A 248 -9.23 -2.66 8.65
C GLY A 248 -9.92 -3.12 7.37
N TYR A 249 -9.18 -3.25 6.27
CA TYR A 249 -9.70 -3.82 5.02
C TYR A 249 -10.13 -5.28 5.20
N HIS A 250 -9.36 -6.12 5.91
CA HIS A 250 -9.73 -7.50 6.18
C HIS A 250 -11.02 -7.61 7.01
N GLY A 251 -11.21 -6.68 7.96
CA GLY A 251 -12.47 -6.53 8.69
C GLY A 251 -13.64 -6.20 7.77
N ASP A 252 -13.50 -5.17 6.94
CA ASP A 252 -14.54 -4.73 6.02
C ASP A 252 -14.90 -5.77 4.97
N ARG A 253 -13.92 -6.55 4.50
CA ARG A 253 -14.15 -7.69 3.61
C ARG A 253 -15.07 -8.73 4.24
N ALA A 254 -14.90 -9.02 5.54
CA ALA A 254 -15.78 -9.93 6.26
C ALA A 254 -17.19 -9.36 6.44
N ALA A 255 -17.29 -8.06 6.78
CA ALA A 255 -18.58 -7.38 6.85
C ALA A 255 -19.30 -7.35 5.48
N ALA A 256 -18.57 -7.16 4.38
CA ALA A 256 -19.12 -7.24 3.03
C ALA A 256 -19.65 -8.63 2.69
N ALA A 257 -18.90 -9.68 3.02
CA ALA A 257 -19.36 -11.06 2.83
C ALA A 257 -20.63 -11.36 3.65
N ALA A 258 -20.68 -10.93 4.90
CA ALA A 258 -21.86 -11.08 5.76
C ALA A 258 -23.08 -10.33 5.20
N LEU A 259 -22.88 -9.08 4.76
CA LEU A 259 -23.95 -8.29 4.16
C LEU A 259 -24.45 -8.94 2.86
N VAL A 260 -23.56 -9.37 1.96
CA VAL A 260 -23.95 -10.09 0.74
C VAL A 260 -24.77 -11.34 1.06
N ALA A 261 -24.30 -12.19 1.98
CA ALA A 261 -25.01 -13.40 2.36
C ALA A 261 -26.42 -13.10 2.89
N SER A 262 -26.61 -11.99 3.60
CA SER A 262 -27.93 -11.55 4.08
C SER A 262 -28.84 -11.01 2.97
N GLN A 263 -28.27 -10.38 1.94
CA GLN A 263 -29.03 -9.75 0.85
C GLN A 263 -29.33 -10.73 -0.30
N SER A 264 -28.51 -11.77 -0.47
CA SER A 264 -28.61 -12.75 -1.54
C SER A 264 -28.52 -14.19 -0.99
N PRO A 265 -29.50 -14.64 -0.19
CA PRO A 265 -29.48 -15.96 0.43
C PRO A 265 -29.42 -17.10 -0.61
N SER A 266 -30.05 -16.92 -1.78
CA SER A 266 -30.04 -17.90 -2.87
C SER A 266 -28.63 -18.16 -3.40
N LEU A 267 -27.77 -17.14 -3.45
CA LEU A 267 -26.36 -17.32 -3.84
C LEU A 267 -25.56 -18.05 -2.76
N ALA A 268 -25.84 -17.77 -1.48
CA ALA A 268 -25.20 -18.46 -0.37
C ALA A 268 -25.57 -19.95 -0.34
N GLU A 269 -26.81 -20.29 -0.67
CA GLU A 269 -27.27 -21.67 -0.84
C GLU A 269 -26.61 -22.33 -2.06
N LEU A 270 -26.56 -21.64 -3.20
CA LEU A 270 -26.00 -22.18 -4.45
C LEU A 270 -24.50 -22.45 -4.37
N MET A 271 -23.72 -21.49 -3.83
CA MET A 271 -22.25 -21.58 -3.81
C MET A 271 -21.73 -22.21 -2.51
N GLY A 272 -22.53 -22.20 -1.45
CA GLY A 272 -22.05 -22.40 -0.09
C GLY A 272 -21.31 -21.16 0.46
N VAL A 273 -21.29 -21.06 1.79
CA VAL A 273 -20.74 -19.89 2.50
C VAL A 273 -19.25 -19.67 2.22
N GLN A 274 -18.48 -20.76 2.06
CA GLN A 274 -17.04 -20.67 1.82
C GLN A 274 -16.72 -20.10 0.43
N CYS A 275 -17.27 -20.71 -0.63
CA CYS A 275 -17.04 -20.26 -2.01
C CYS A 275 -17.57 -18.83 -2.24
N LEU A 276 -18.73 -18.50 -1.65
CA LEU A 276 -19.24 -17.13 -1.66
C LEU A 276 -18.28 -16.16 -0.94
N GLY A 277 -17.79 -16.52 0.24
CA GLY A 277 -16.82 -15.72 0.98
C GLY A 277 -15.51 -15.47 0.20
N GLU A 278 -15.00 -16.48 -0.49
CA GLU A 278 -13.82 -16.38 -1.38
C GLU A 278 -14.09 -15.48 -2.58
N SER A 279 -15.26 -15.63 -3.20
CA SER A 279 -15.71 -14.80 -4.32
C SER A 279 -15.85 -13.32 -3.93
N ILE A 280 -16.45 -13.05 -2.77
CA ILE A 280 -16.57 -11.69 -2.22
C ILE A 280 -15.20 -11.14 -1.82
N SER A 281 -14.30 -11.97 -1.31
CA SER A 281 -12.93 -11.57 -1.03
C SER A 281 -12.21 -11.07 -2.30
N ALA A 282 -12.31 -11.82 -3.41
CA ALA A 282 -11.72 -11.45 -4.69
C ALA A 282 -12.34 -10.16 -5.27
N LEU A 283 -13.66 -10.00 -5.14
CA LEU A 283 -14.34 -8.78 -5.56
C LEU A 283 -13.96 -7.56 -4.70
N ALA A 284 -13.89 -7.76 -3.38
CA ALA A 284 -13.56 -6.71 -2.41
C ALA A 284 -12.14 -6.17 -2.59
N SER A 285 -11.16 -7.01 -2.92
CA SER A 285 -9.79 -6.53 -3.19
C SER A 285 -9.76 -5.57 -4.38
N ARG A 286 -10.53 -5.85 -5.43
CA ARG A 286 -10.64 -4.95 -6.58
C ARG A 286 -11.41 -3.67 -6.25
N CYS A 287 -12.53 -3.80 -5.54
CA CYS A 287 -13.48 -2.70 -5.34
C CYS A 287 -13.10 -1.80 -4.16
N LEU A 288 -12.84 -2.36 -2.99
CA LEU A 288 -12.66 -1.57 -1.77
C LEU A 288 -11.32 -0.83 -1.76
N LEU A 289 -10.23 -1.48 -2.20
CA LEU A 289 -8.89 -0.86 -2.22
C LEU A 289 -8.76 0.27 -3.26
N SER A 290 -9.60 0.26 -4.30
CA SER A 290 -9.61 1.30 -5.34
C SER A 290 -10.75 2.31 -5.18
N GLY A 291 -11.65 2.13 -4.20
CA GLY A 291 -12.89 2.89 -4.12
C GLY A 291 -13.78 2.74 -5.35
N PHE A 292 -13.84 1.53 -5.93
CA PHE A 292 -14.58 1.15 -7.15
C PHE A 292 -14.13 1.84 -8.46
N VAL A 293 -13.00 2.54 -8.45
CA VAL A 293 -12.47 3.20 -9.65
C VAL A 293 -12.03 2.15 -10.68
N GLY A 294 -12.42 2.34 -11.93
CA GLY A 294 -12.25 1.36 -13.00
C GLY A 294 -13.23 0.18 -12.92
N PHE A 295 -14.03 0.07 -11.86
CA PHE A 295 -15.04 -0.98 -11.70
C PHE A 295 -16.44 -0.47 -12.08
N LEU A 296 -16.92 0.60 -11.44
CA LEU A 296 -18.20 1.24 -11.77
C LEU A 296 -18.08 2.17 -13.00
N SER A 297 -19.22 2.47 -13.63
CA SER A 297 -19.34 3.56 -14.61
C SER A 297 -19.38 4.93 -13.91
N GLY A 298 -19.19 6.02 -14.67
CA GLY A 298 -19.02 7.38 -14.14
C GLY A 298 -20.11 7.80 -13.14
N PRO A 299 -21.40 7.87 -13.52
CA PRO A 299 -22.43 8.39 -12.62
C PRO A 299 -22.64 7.55 -11.34
N PRO A 300 -22.70 6.20 -11.37
CA PRO A 300 -22.72 5.38 -10.16
C PRO A 300 -21.43 5.49 -9.32
N LEU A 301 -20.26 5.68 -9.95
CA LEU A 301 -19.02 5.89 -9.21
C LEU A 301 -19.05 7.21 -8.43
N VAL A 302 -19.42 8.32 -9.07
CA VAL A 302 -19.52 9.64 -8.41
C VAL A 302 -20.48 9.57 -7.24
N ALA A 303 -21.64 8.94 -7.44
CA ALA A 303 -22.64 8.71 -6.41
C ALA A 303 -22.14 7.98 -5.16
N LEU A 304 -21.43 6.87 -5.36
CA LEU A 304 -20.79 6.14 -4.26
C LEU A 304 -19.86 7.06 -3.48
N TRP A 305 -19.05 7.84 -4.21
CA TRP A 305 -18.08 8.74 -3.60
C TRP A 305 -18.74 9.90 -2.84
N GLU A 306 -19.88 10.42 -3.32
CA GLU A 306 -20.68 11.39 -2.57
C GLU A 306 -21.19 10.80 -1.25
N GLU A 307 -21.72 9.58 -1.26
CA GLU A 307 -22.19 8.89 -0.05
C GLU A 307 -21.04 8.59 0.92
N LEU A 308 -19.89 8.18 0.39
CA LEU A 308 -18.67 7.89 1.16
C LEU A 308 -18.13 9.14 1.84
N LEU A 309 -17.95 10.23 1.09
CA LEU A 309 -17.40 11.49 1.60
C LEU A 309 -18.36 12.24 2.54
N GLN A 310 -19.68 12.04 2.40
CA GLN A 310 -20.64 12.56 3.35
C GLN A 310 -20.57 11.85 4.70
N ALA A 311 -20.01 10.64 4.76
CA ALA A 311 -19.85 9.84 5.97
C ALA A 311 -21.13 9.79 6.83
N ARG A 312 -22.29 9.62 6.19
CA ARG A 312 -23.62 9.71 6.86
C ARG A 312 -23.77 8.75 8.03
N CYS A 313 -23.01 7.64 8.01
CA CYS A 313 -22.96 6.67 9.09
C CYS A 313 -21.72 6.89 9.95
N ALA A 314 -21.80 7.76 10.96
CA ALA A 314 -20.67 8.04 11.85
C ALA A 314 -20.16 6.80 12.60
N ASP A 315 -21.04 5.84 12.91
CA ASP A 315 -20.67 4.60 13.60
C ASP A 315 -19.83 3.66 12.72
N PHE A 316 -20.02 3.73 11.40
CA PHE A 316 -19.28 2.93 10.44
C PHE A 316 -19.10 3.68 9.10
N PRO A 317 -18.16 4.65 9.02
CA PRO A 317 -18.06 5.57 7.88
C PRO A 317 -17.81 4.89 6.52
N ARG A 318 -17.21 3.69 6.54
CA ARG A 318 -16.92 2.87 5.35
C ARG A 318 -18.11 2.06 4.83
N LEU A 319 -19.27 2.11 5.52
CA LEU A 319 -20.48 1.38 5.14
C LEU A 319 -20.92 1.60 3.68
N PRO A 320 -20.78 2.79 3.05
CA PRO A 320 -21.10 2.95 1.64
C PRO A 320 -20.32 1.98 0.74
N LEU A 321 -19.02 1.79 0.93
CA LEU A 321 -18.23 0.84 0.13
C LEU A 321 -18.78 -0.60 0.25
N ILE A 322 -19.13 -1.00 1.47
CA ILE A 322 -19.66 -2.33 1.79
C ILE A 322 -21.07 -2.52 1.18
N SER A 323 -21.93 -1.53 1.32
CA SER A 323 -23.33 -1.56 0.85
C SER A 323 -23.42 -1.54 -0.67
N TRP A 324 -22.52 -0.79 -1.33
CA TRP A 324 -22.44 -0.76 -2.79
C TRP A 324 -21.95 -2.10 -3.35
N LEU A 325 -20.97 -2.75 -2.69
CA LEU A 325 -20.54 -4.10 -3.08
C LEU A 325 -21.70 -5.09 -2.96
N ALA A 326 -22.40 -5.10 -1.82
CA ALA A 326 -23.52 -6.00 -1.58
C ALA A 326 -24.69 -5.74 -2.55
N GLY A 327 -25.05 -4.48 -2.77
CA GLY A 327 -26.12 -4.11 -3.69
C GLY A 327 -25.80 -4.47 -5.13
N LEU A 328 -24.53 -4.40 -5.53
CA LEU A 328 -24.12 -4.81 -6.86
C LEU A 328 -24.20 -6.33 -7.05
N VAL A 329 -23.74 -7.11 -6.07
CA VAL A 329 -23.87 -8.58 -6.11
C VAL A 329 -25.34 -8.99 -6.16
N HIS A 330 -26.19 -8.38 -5.33
CA HIS A 330 -27.63 -8.61 -5.36
C HIS A 330 -28.26 -8.21 -6.70
N HIS A 331 -27.81 -7.11 -7.32
CA HIS A 331 -28.26 -6.73 -8.66
C HIS A 331 -27.88 -7.76 -9.74
N ALA A 332 -26.74 -8.43 -9.59
CA ALA A 332 -26.26 -9.47 -10.50
C ALA A 332 -26.78 -10.88 -10.16
N GLU A 333 -27.56 -11.05 -9.08
CA GLU A 333 -27.91 -12.34 -8.50
C GLU A 333 -28.56 -13.31 -9.50
N SER A 334 -29.49 -12.84 -10.34
CA SER A 334 -30.14 -13.71 -11.34
C SER A 334 -29.18 -14.19 -12.43
N GLN A 335 -28.24 -13.33 -12.85
CA GLN A 335 -27.21 -13.67 -13.84
C GLN A 335 -26.20 -14.65 -13.24
N LEU A 336 -25.79 -14.39 -12.00
CA LEU A 336 -24.90 -15.28 -11.24
C LEU A 336 -25.53 -16.65 -11.03
N ALA A 337 -26.78 -16.71 -10.59
CA ALA A 337 -27.49 -17.96 -10.39
C ALA A 337 -27.55 -18.80 -11.66
N SER A 338 -27.70 -18.17 -12.83
CA SER A 338 -27.69 -18.88 -14.11
C SER A 338 -26.28 -19.32 -14.53
N ALA A 339 -25.27 -18.47 -14.32
CA ALA A 339 -23.90 -18.71 -14.76
C ALA A 339 -23.12 -19.71 -13.88
N LEU A 340 -23.52 -19.90 -12.63
CA LEU A 340 -22.81 -20.73 -11.65
C LEU A 340 -23.32 -22.18 -11.56
N VAL A 341 -24.44 -22.51 -12.21
CA VAL A 341 -25.01 -23.86 -12.16
C VAL A 341 -24.03 -24.89 -12.74
N GLY A 342 -23.72 -25.91 -11.93
CA GLY A 342 -22.87 -27.03 -12.34
C GLY A 342 -21.37 -26.74 -12.34
N LEU A 343 -20.94 -25.53 -11.94
CA LEU A 343 -19.52 -25.20 -11.82
C LEU A 343 -18.92 -25.74 -10.52
N SER A 344 -17.62 -26.06 -10.57
CA SER A 344 -16.84 -26.33 -9.36
C SER A 344 -16.53 -25.03 -8.59
N SER A 345 -16.12 -25.15 -7.33
CA SER A 345 -15.74 -23.98 -6.50
C SER A 345 -14.62 -23.15 -7.14
N ASP A 346 -13.64 -23.81 -7.78
CA ASP A 346 -12.48 -23.14 -8.40
C ASP A 346 -12.87 -22.34 -9.66
N GLU A 347 -13.87 -22.82 -10.41
CA GLU A 347 -14.41 -22.15 -11.60
C GLU A 347 -15.44 -21.06 -11.24
N ALA A 348 -16.13 -21.23 -10.11
CA ALA A 348 -17.19 -20.33 -9.68
C ALA A 348 -16.67 -18.93 -9.38
N VAL A 349 -15.51 -18.79 -8.71
CA VAL A 349 -14.92 -17.50 -8.33
C VAL A 349 -14.66 -16.57 -9.53
N PRO A 350 -13.93 -16.99 -10.59
CA PRO A 350 -13.69 -16.13 -11.75
C PRO A 350 -14.97 -15.82 -12.55
N VAL A 351 -15.91 -16.77 -12.63
CA VAL A 351 -17.21 -16.54 -13.28
C VAL A 351 -18.05 -15.53 -12.50
N PHE A 352 -18.06 -15.65 -11.17
CA PHE A 352 -18.71 -14.70 -10.27
C PHE A 352 -18.16 -13.29 -10.48
N PHE A 353 -16.83 -13.13 -10.42
CA PHE A 353 -16.19 -11.83 -10.58
C PHE A 353 -16.52 -11.19 -11.94
N ARG A 354 -16.40 -11.95 -13.03
CA ARG A 354 -16.67 -11.45 -14.39
C ARG A 354 -18.14 -11.03 -14.55
N THR A 355 -19.07 -11.82 -14.04
CA THR A 355 -20.51 -11.54 -14.12
C THR A 355 -20.86 -10.27 -13.35
N VAL A 356 -20.35 -10.13 -12.13
CA VAL A 356 -20.55 -8.90 -11.32
C VAL A 356 -19.92 -7.68 -12.00
N GLN A 357 -18.73 -7.83 -12.59
CA GLN A 357 -18.06 -6.75 -13.32
C GLN A 357 -18.88 -6.31 -14.56
N GLN A 358 -19.43 -7.26 -15.32
CA GLN A 358 -20.29 -6.96 -16.47
C GLN A 358 -21.56 -6.23 -16.03
N ALA A 359 -22.21 -6.70 -14.96
CA ALA A 359 -23.36 -6.02 -14.36
C ALA A 359 -23.01 -4.59 -13.91
N ALA A 360 -21.83 -4.39 -13.30
CA ALA A 360 -21.34 -3.07 -12.88
C ALA A 360 -21.20 -2.07 -14.04
N LYS A 361 -20.78 -2.55 -15.22
CA LYS A 361 -20.65 -1.73 -16.43
C LYS A 361 -22.00 -1.43 -17.08
N ALA A 362 -22.99 -2.29 -16.89
CA ALA A 362 -24.34 -2.14 -17.43
C ALA A 362 -25.30 -1.34 -16.51
N LEU A 363 -24.81 -0.81 -15.38
CA LEU A 363 -25.65 -0.06 -14.45
C LEU A 363 -26.23 1.22 -15.08
N PRO A 364 -27.53 1.50 -14.88
CA PRO A 364 -28.13 2.79 -15.20
C PRO A 364 -27.41 3.96 -14.51
N ASN A 365 -27.40 5.14 -15.12
CA ASN A 365 -26.74 6.34 -14.57
C ASN A 365 -27.23 6.73 -13.16
N ASN A 366 -28.51 6.51 -12.88
CA ASN A 366 -29.13 6.81 -11.59
C ASN A 366 -29.17 5.61 -10.64
N TRP A 367 -28.46 4.53 -10.96
CA TRP A 367 -28.44 3.34 -10.10
C TRP A 367 -27.81 3.66 -8.74
N ARG A 368 -28.42 3.11 -7.70
CA ARG A 368 -27.97 3.13 -6.32
C ARG A 368 -28.30 1.77 -5.70
N PRO A 369 -27.50 1.25 -4.77
CA PRO A 369 -27.84 0.04 -4.06
C PRO A 369 -29.13 0.24 -3.26
N ARG A 370 -30.11 -0.67 -3.41
CA ARG A 370 -31.35 -0.67 -2.61
C ARG A 370 -31.18 -1.42 -1.28
N VAL A 371 -29.95 -1.52 -0.80
CA VAL A 371 -29.61 -2.23 0.44
C VAL A 371 -30.00 -1.36 1.63
N ARG A 372 -31.04 -1.77 2.36
CA ARG A 372 -31.48 -1.09 3.58
C ARG A 372 -30.79 -1.71 4.78
N VAL A 373 -29.81 -0.99 5.34
CA VAL A 373 -29.11 -1.41 6.55
C VAL A 373 -29.70 -0.68 7.74
N SER A 374 -30.36 -1.43 8.63
CA SER A 374 -30.86 -0.87 9.91
C SER A 374 -29.70 -0.48 10.82
N ARG A 375 -29.93 0.41 11.80
CA ARG A 375 -28.89 0.77 12.79
C ARG A 375 -28.34 -0.45 13.53
N ALA A 376 -29.20 -1.42 13.86
CA ALA A 376 -28.77 -2.67 14.50
C ALA A 376 -27.81 -3.46 13.60
N GLN A 377 -28.14 -3.61 12.32
CA GLN A 377 -27.27 -4.26 11.34
C GLN A 377 -25.96 -3.48 11.13
N VAL A 378 -25.96 -2.14 11.16
CA VAL A 378 -24.70 -1.36 11.10
C VAL A 378 -23.78 -1.74 12.26
N LEU A 379 -24.32 -1.83 13.48
CA LEU A 379 -23.54 -2.20 14.66
C LEU A 379 -23.03 -3.64 14.57
N GLU A 380 -23.86 -4.57 14.07
CA GLU A 380 -23.48 -5.96 13.82
C GLU A 380 -22.34 -6.06 12.79
N LEU A 381 -22.48 -5.40 11.63
CA LEU A 381 -21.44 -5.37 10.60
C LEU A 381 -20.13 -4.77 11.13
N ARG A 382 -20.21 -3.75 11.98
CA ARG A 382 -19.03 -3.18 12.64
C ARG A 382 -18.39 -4.17 13.60
N GLN A 383 -19.17 -4.93 14.37
CA GLN A 383 -18.65 -5.97 15.26
C GLN A 383 -18.00 -7.11 14.46
N ILE A 384 -18.62 -7.54 13.36
CA ILE A 384 -18.04 -8.53 12.42
C ILE A 384 -16.71 -8.02 11.87
N SER A 385 -16.65 -6.76 11.43
CA SER A 385 -15.41 -6.14 10.91
C SER A 385 -14.31 -6.14 11.97
N LYS A 386 -14.61 -5.71 13.20
CA LYS A 386 -13.64 -5.72 14.31
C LYS A 386 -13.14 -7.13 14.66
N ALA A 387 -14.05 -8.09 14.83
CA ALA A 387 -13.69 -9.46 15.18
C ALA A 387 -12.84 -10.13 14.10
N ALA A 388 -13.15 -9.89 12.82
CA ALA A 388 -12.37 -10.40 11.70
C ALA A 388 -10.98 -9.76 11.62
N ALA A 389 -10.88 -8.44 11.88
CA ALA A 389 -9.60 -7.75 11.98
C ALA A 389 -8.73 -8.30 13.13
N GLU A 390 -9.31 -8.49 14.33
CA GLU A 390 -8.61 -9.08 15.47
C GLU A 390 -8.12 -10.50 15.19
N LYS A 391 -8.98 -11.34 14.58
CA LYS A 391 -8.59 -12.69 14.16
C LYS A 391 -7.43 -12.67 13.16
N TYR A 392 -7.46 -11.74 12.20
CA TYR A 392 -6.37 -11.56 11.23
C TYR A 392 -5.06 -11.14 11.92
N ARG A 393 -5.13 -10.19 12.86
CA ARG A 393 -3.98 -9.77 13.69
C ARG A 393 -3.35 -10.95 14.41
N SER A 394 -4.14 -11.72 15.16
CA SER A 394 -3.63 -12.88 15.91
C SER A 394 -3.05 -13.96 15.00
N ALA A 395 -3.63 -14.17 13.82
CA ALA A 395 -3.08 -15.08 12.81
C ALA A 395 -1.71 -14.59 12.30
N GLN A 396 -1.57 -13.29 12.02
CA GLN A 396 -0.30 -12.71 11.55
C GLN A 396 0.77 -12.75 12.64
N GLU A 397 0.44 -12.47 13.90
CA GLU A 397 1.36 -12.61 15.04
C GLU A 397 1.85 -14.06 15.18
N THR A 398 0.94 -15.03 15.05
CA THR A 398 1.30 -16.46 15.10
C THR A 398 2.22 -16.85 13.94
N LEU A 399 1.96 -16.34 12.73
CA LEU A 399 2.82 -16.59 11.56
C LEU A 399 4.20 -15.95 11.75
N SER A 400 4.26 -14.71 12.24
CA SER A 400 5.52 -14.01 12.52
C SER A 400 6.37 -14.76 13.56
N LEU A 401 5.75 -15.29 14.63
CA LEU A 401 6.43 -16.13 15.61
C LEU A 401 7.00 -17.42 14.99
N LYS A 402 6.23 -18.09 14.13
CA LYS A 402 6.69 -19.29 13.42
C LYS A 402 7.84 -18.99 12.46
N GLU A 403 7.79 -17.85 11.76
CA GLU A 403 8.85 -17.42 10.86
C GLU A 403 10.14 -17.07 11.61
N MET A 404 10.04 -16.33 12.72
CA MET A 404 11.20 -16.07 13.60
C MET A 404 11.78 -17.36 14.16
N HIS A 405 10.94 -18.32 14.55
CA HIS A 405 11.40 -19.63 14.99
C HIS A 405 12.14 -20.37 13.86
N ALA A 406 11.60 -20.39 12.64
CA ALA A 406 12.26 -21.01 11.49
C ALA A 406 13.62 -20.37 11.18
N LYS A 407 13.72 -19.02 11.22
CA LYS A 407 14.99 -18.28 11.04
C LYS A 407 16.01 -18.65 12.13
N ASN A 408 15.58 -18.73 13.38
CA ASN A 408 16.44 -19.12 14.50
C ASN A 408 16.94 -20.56 14.37
N VAL A 409 16.09 -21.48 13.92
CA VAL A 409 16.47 -22.87 13.64
C VAL A 409 17.47 -22.92 12.49
N SER A 410 17.22 -22.21 11.38
CA SER A 410 18.16 -22.13 10.25
C SER A 410 19.53 -21.59 10.68
N ALA A 411 19.57 -20.45 11.37
CA ALA A 411 20.81 -19.86 11.85
C ALA A 411 21.54 -20.75 12.89
N SER A 412 20.82 -21.60 13.63
CA SER A 412 21.43 -22.60 14.51
C SER A 412 22.03 -23.75 13.72
N LEU A 413 21.35 -24.22 12.68
CA LEU A 413 21.84 -25.25 11.78
C LEU A 413 23.10 -24.77 11.04
N ASP A 414 23.09 -23.56 10.48
CA ASP A 414 24.23 -22.96 9.79
C ASP A 414 25.47 -22.90 10.70
N ARG A 415 25.29 -22.42 11.94
CA ARG A 415 26.38 -22.39 12.94
C ARG A 415 26.92 -23.78 13.27
N THR A 416 26.03 -24.77 13.36
CA THR A 416 26.43 -26.17 13.64
C THR A 416 27.19 -26.76 12.46
N CYS A 417 26.73 -26.53 11.23
CA CYS A 417 27.41 -26.96 10.02
C CYS A 417 28.79 -26.31 9.87
N SER A 418 28.91 -25.00 10.12
CA SER A 418 30.20 -24.32 10.14
C SER A 418 31.16 -24.92 11.18
N ALA A 419 30.68 -25.16 12.40
CA ALA A 419 31.50 -25.78 13.45
C ALA A 419 31.96 -27.20 13.09
N LEU A 420 31.10 -28.01 12.45
CA LEU A 420 31.46 -29.34 11.97
C LEU A 420 32.50 -29.28 10.84
N LEU A 421 32.35 -28.35 9.89
CA LEU A 421 33.34 -28.16 8.82
C LEU A 421 34.70 -27.72 9.36
N ASP A 422 34.72 -26.84 10.36
CA ASP A 422 35.96 -26.42 11.01
C ASP A 422 36.61 -27.58 11.79
N ALA A 423 35.81 -28.41 12.46
CA ALA A 423 36.30 -29.61 13.15
C ALA A 423 36.88 -30.65 12.16
N MET A 424 36.25 -30.85 11.00
CA MET A 424 36.75 -31.73 9.95
C MET A 424 38.09 -31.23 9.39
N LYS A 425 38.21 -29.93 9.09
CA LYS A 425 39.47 -29.32 8.63
C LYS A 425 40.58 -29.45 9.67
N PHE A 426 40.24 -29.28 10.96
CA PHE A 426 41.20 -29.48 12.04
C PHE A 426 41.69 -30.94 12.10
N ALA A 427 40.78 -31.91 11.99
CA ALA A 427 41.11 -33.33 11.99
C ALA A 427 42.02 -33.72 10.80
N GLU A 428 41.73 -33.19 9.60
CA GLU A 428 42.59 -33.35 8.41
C GLU A 428 44.00 -32.78 8.65
N GLY A 429 44.09 -31.58 9.24
CA GLY A 429 45.37 -30.95 9.59
C GLY A 429 46.20 -31.78 10.57
N VAL A 430 45.59 -32.34 11.60
CA VAL A 430 46.27 -33.22 12.58
C VAL A 430 46.75 -34.51 11.90
N SER A 431 45.95 -35.11 11.03
CA SER A 431 46.33 -36.31 10.29
C SER A 431 47.54 -36.07 9.36
N SER A 432 47.61 -34.90 8.71
CA SER A 432 48.76 -34.53 7.87
C SER A 432 50.03 -34.25 8.68
N ALA A 433 49.92 -33.65 9.87
CA ALA A 433 51.06 -33.38 10.75
C ALA A 433 51.67 -34.67 11.34
N SER A 434 50.84 -35.67 11.67
CA SER A 434 51.32 -36.97 12.15
C SER A 434 52.10 -37.74 11.08
N ALA A 435 51.75 -37.60 9.80
CA ALA A 435 52.45 -38.26 8.71
C ALA A 435 53.85 -37.67 8.46
N THR A 436 54.04 -36.37 8.74
CA THR A 436 55.32 -35.67 8.55
C THR A 436 56.29 -35.85 9.71
N SER A 437 55.81 -36.01 10.96
CA SER A 437 56.71 -36.28 12.11
C SER A 437 57.29 -37.70 12.09
N GLY A 438 56.58 -38.68 11.51
CA GLY A 438 57.07 -40.06 11.38
C GLY A 438 58.25 -40.21 10.40
N ALA A 439 58.33 -39.36 9.38
CA ALA A 439 59.42 -39.38 8.41
C ALA A 439 60.75 -38.85 9.00
N ALA A 440 60.70 -37.81 9.84
CA ALA A 440 61.89 -37.21 10.44
C ALA A 440 62.52 -38.08 11.55
N ALA A 441 61.75 -38.91 12.25
CA ALA A 441 62.27 -39.82 13.27
C ALA A 441 62.98 -41.06 12.68
N ALA A 442 62.66 -41.45 11.44
CA ALA A 442 63.29 -42.57 10.77
C ALA A 442 64.73 -42.27 10.27
N GLU A 443 65.06 -41.01 9.97
CA GLU A 443 66.41 -40.64 9.52
C GLU A 443 67.43 -40.45 10.66
N SER A 444 67.00 -40.26 11.91
CA SER A 444 67.91 -40.13 13.07
C SER A 444 68.39 -41.47 13.65
N SER A 445 67.84 -42.61 13.22
CA SER A 445 68.19 -43.96 13.74
C SER A 445 69.19 -44.71 12.85
N SER A 446 69.52 -44.22 11.66
CA SER A 446 70.39 -44.93 10.69
C SER A 446 71.87 -44.52 10.74
N GLY A 447 72.31 -43.81 11.79
CA GLY A 447 73.67 -43.26 11.89
C GLY A 447 74.66 -43.97 12.84
N LYS A 448 74.26 -45.01 13.59
CA LYS A 448 75.11 -45.55 14.69
C LYS A 448 75.45 -47.04 14.67
N GLN A 449 75.12 -47.81 13.62
CA GLN A 449 75.46 -49.24 13.56
C GLN A 449 76.33 -49.68 12.37
N ALA A 450 77.04 -48.75 11.73
CA ALA A 450 77.98 -49.08 10.64
C ALA A 450 79.45 -49.25 11.08
N ALA A 451 79.77 -49.32 12.39
CA ALA A 451 81.17 -49.31 12.86
C ALA A 451 81.64 -50.55 13.66
N ASN A 452 80.81 -51.56 13.92
CA ASN A 452 81.18 -52.67 14.83
C ASN A 452 80.90 -54.08 14.30
N ARG A 453 81.28 -54.36 13.05
CA ARG A 453 81.35 -55.75 12.55
C ARG A 453 82.52 -55.96 11.58
N ALA A 454 83.71 -55.65 12.06
CA ALA A 454 84.97 -56.10 11.48
C ALA A 454 85.82 -56.77 12.57
N PHE A 455 85.31 -57.77 13.30
CA PHE A 455 86.13 -58.66 14.10
C PHE A 455 85.40 -59.99 14.40
N ALA A 456 86.18 -61.08 14.41
CA ALA A 456 85.85 -62.45 14.84
C ALA A 456 85.28 -63.44 13.78
N LYS A 457 86.14 -63.83 12.84
CA LYS A 457 86.50 -65.25 12.65
C LYS A 457 87.81 -65.49 13.42
N GLY A 458 87.92 -66.59 14.16
CA GLY A 458 89.15 -67.06 14.79
C GLY A 458 89.00 -67.25 16.28
#